data_AF-A0A5D6WP66-F1
#
_entry.id   AF-A0A5D6WP66-F1
#
_cell.length_a   1.000
_cell.length_b   1.000
_cell.length_c   1.000
_cell.angle_alpha   90.00
_cell.angle_beta   90.00
_cell.angle_gamma   90.00
#
_symmetry.space_group_name_H-M   'P 1'
#
loop_
_entity.id
_entity.type
_entity.pdbx_description
1 polymer ?
#
loop_
_entity_poly.entity_id
_entity_poly.type
_entity_poly.pdbx_seq_one_letter_code
_entity_poly.pdbx_strand_id
1 'polypeptide(L)'
;MSGNPMFNISYGLYVLTANNGQKDNGCIINTVTQVTSEPNQITLAVNKGNHTHDMIMDTKDFTVSVVSEAADFELFKHFGFCSGREMDKFKDFTAVERTANGTLAVTKGTNAYISGRVTQAWDVGSHTIFLADVVDSKILSAVKSATYGYYQEQIKPRPQATAKGKTIWRCTVCGYEYEGEELPEGYICPLCKHGAADFEKVTG
;
A
#
# COMPACT_ATOMS: atom_id res chain seq x y z
N MET A 1 29.88 -3.86 -5.41
CA MET A 1 28.76 -3.02 -4.92
C MET A 1 27.92 -3.91 -4.04
N SER A 2 27.78 -3.61 -2.75
CA SER A 2 26.85 -4.28 -1.84
C SER A 2 25.51 -3.55 -1.91
N GLY A 3 24.44 -4.24 -2.26
CA GLY A 3 23.10 -3.69 -2.38
C GLY A 3 22.11 -4.80 -2.72
N ASN A 4 20.85 -4.66 -2.30
CA ASN A 4 19.81 -5.61 -2.65
C ASN A 4 19.21 -5.23 -4.02
N PRO A 5 19.41 -6.02 -5.08
CA PRO A 5 18.94 -5.70 -6.44
C PRO A 5 17.41 -5.59 -6.54
N MET A 6 16.66 -6.09 -5.55
CA MET A 6 15.22 -5.95 -5.48
C MET A 6 14.77 -4.48 -5.45
N PHE A 7 15.60 -3.56 -4.93
CA PHE A 7 15.29 -2.13 -4.92
C PHE A 7 15.43 -1.44 -6.29
N ASN A 8 16.00 -2.12 -7.29
CA ASN A 8 16.09 -1.60 -8.65
C ASN A 8 14.84 -1.88 -9.49
N ILE A 9 13.91 -2.73 -9.01
CA ILE A 9 12.65 -2.97 -9.69
C ILE A 9 11.74 -1.76 -9.46
N SER A 10 11.26 -1.17 -10.54
CA SER A 10 10.36 -0.02 -10.49
C SER A 10 8.94 -0.43 -10.17
N TYR A 11 8.29 0.34 -9.30
CA TYR A 11 6.88 0.16 -8.95
C TYR A 11 6.15 1.49 -8.94
N GLY A 12 4.86 1.46 -9.27
CA GLY A 12 3.92 2.50 -8.88
C GLY A 12 3.49 2.34 -7.43
N LEU A 13 2.58 3.21 -6.99
CA LEU A 13 1.90 3.11 -5.70
C LEU A 13 0.40 3.25 -5.89
N TYR A 14 -0.35 2.45 -5.13
CA TYR A 14 -1.79 2.32 -5.31
C TYR A 14 -2.48 2.20 -3.96
N VAL A 15 -3.67 2.80 -3.86
CA VAL A 15 -4.65 2.44 -2.83
C VAL A 15 -5.54 1.36 -3.42
N LEU A 16 -5.44 0.14 -2.91
CA LEU A 16 -6.32 -0.97 -3.26
C LEU A 16 -7.50 -0.99 -2.30
N THR A 17 -8.72 -0.94 -2.82
CA THR A 17 -9.95 -1.02 -2.04
C THR A 17 -10.78 -2.23 -2.42
N ALA A 18 -11.58 -2.71 -1.47
CA ALA A 18 -12.54 -3.79 -1.64
C ALA A 18 -13.76 -3.53 -0.75
N ASN A 19 -14.87 -4.18 -1.11
CA ASN A 19 -16.14 -4.10 -0.41
C ASN A 19 -16.71 -5.52 -0.29
N ASN A 20 -17.35 -5.82 0.85
CA ASN A 20 -18.00 -7.11 1.11
C ASN A 20 -19.52 -6.98 1.38
N GLY A 21 -20.14 -5.89 0.90
CA GLY A 21 -21.53 -5.53 1.15
C GLY A 21 -21.82 -4.95 2.54
N GLN A 22 -20.95 -5.23 3.53
CA GLN A 22 -21.12 -4.73 4.90
C GLN A 22 -20.17 -3.57 5.21
N LYS A 23 -18.95 -3.61 4.67
CA LYS A 23 -17.89 -2.64 4.98
C LYS A 23 -17.02 -2.39 3.77
N ASP A 24 -16.54 -1.16 3.68
CA ASP A 24 -15.44 -0.77 2.80
C ASP A 24 -14.10 -0.86 3.51
N ASN A 25 -13.07 -1.28 2.79
CA ASN A 25 -11.71 -1.30 3.30
C ASN A 25 -10.70 -1.08 2.19
N GLY A 26 -9.49 -0.68 2.55
CA GLY A 26 -8.38 -0.55 1.62
C GLY A 26 -7.01 -0.65 2.26
N CYS A 27 -6.01 -0.87 1.42
CA CYS A 27 -4.60 -0.88 1.81
C CYS A 27 -3.71 -0.27 0.72
N ILE A 28 -2.49 0.11 1.10
CA ILE A 28 -1.46 0.49 0.13
C ILE A 28 -0.83 -0.76 -0.46
N ILE A 29 -0.68 -0.80 -1.79
CA ILE A 29 0.12 -1.78 -2.52
C ILE A 29 1.00 -1.08 -3.56
N ASN A 30 2.07 -1.75 -3.99
CA ASN A 30 2.95 -1.30 -5.06
C ASN A 30 2.98 -2.26 -6.26
N THR A 31 2.50 -3.49 -6.08
CA THR A 31 2.63 -4.55 -7.08
C THR A 31 1.35 -4.65 -7.89
N VAL A 32 1.25 -3.82 -8.93
CA VAL A 32 0.19 -3.86 -9.94
C VAL A 32 0.83 -3.79 -11.32
N THR A 33 0.38 -4.60 -12.28
CA THR A 33 0.93 -4.62 -13.64
C THR A 33 -0.14 -5.04 -14.65
N GLN A 34 -0.21 -4.34 -15.79
CA GLN A 34 -1.04 -4.79 -16.91
C GLN A 34 -0.43 -6.02 -17.57
N VAL A 35 -1.25 -7.03 -17.83
CA VAL A 35 -0.81 -8.32 -18.39
C VAL A 35 -1.17 -8.42 -19.87
N THR A 36 -2.41 -8.09 -20.21
CA THR A 36 -2.92 -8.16 -21.60
C THR A 36 -3.77 -6.94 -21.90
N SER A 37 -3.83 -6.56 -23.17
CA SER A 37 -4.76 -5.53 -23.67
C SER A 37 -6.10 -6.11 -24.13
N GLU A 38 -6.11 -7.34 -24.64
CA GLU A 38 -7.31 -8.05 -25.10
C GLU A 38 -7.26 -9.54 -24.69
N PRO A 39 -8.08 -9.97 -23.70
CA PRO A 39 -8.89 -9.14 -22.82
C PRO A 39 -8.03 -8.16 -22.01
N ASN A 40 -8.58 -7.01 -21.60
CA ASN A 40 -7.84 -6.03 -20.80
C ASN A 40 -7.70 -6.53 -19.36
N GLN A 41 -6.49 -6.94 -18.97
CA GLN A 41 -6.24 -7.57 -17.68
C GLN A 41 -5.08 -6.97 -16.93
N ILE A 42 -5.21 -6.95 -15.61
CA ILE A 42 -4.16 -6.55 -14.67
C ILE A 42 -3.90 -7.65 -13.65
N THR A 43 -2.69 -7.64 -13.09
CA THR A 43 -2.34 -8.42 -11.91
C THR A 43 -2.10 -7.53 -10.72
N LEU A 44 -2.40 -8.06 -9.53
CA LEU A 44 -2.05 -7.47 -8.24
C LEU A 44 -1.55 -8.56 -7.28
N ALA A 45 -0.50 -8.26 -6.52
CA ALA A 45 -0.06 -9.13 -5.43
C ALA A 45 -0.47 -8.52 -4.08
N VAL A 46 -1.21 -9.28 -3.27
CA VAL A 46 -1.73 -8.79 -1.99
C VAL A 46 -1.32 -9.73 -0.87
N ASN A 47 -0.79 -9.15 0.21
CA ASN A 47 -0.39 -9.89 1.39
C ASN A 47 -1.62 -10.51 2.07
N LYS A 48 -1.55 -11.80 2.41
CA LYS A 48 -2.65 -12.55 3.05
C LYS A 48 -3.00 -12.02 4.45
N GLY A 49 -2.10 -11.30 5.11
CA GLY A 49 -2.37 -10.63 6.37
C GLY A 49 -3.28 -9.41 6.25
N ASN A 50 -3.46 -8.85 5.05
CA ASN A 50 -4.30 -7.67 4.84
C ASN A 50 -5.78 -8.05 4.84
N HIS A 51 -6.62 -7.32 5.57
CA HIS A 51 -8.07 -7.54 5.51
C HIS A 51 -8.64 -7.38 4.09
N THR A 52 -8.06 -6.47 3.30
CA THR A 52 -8.41 -6.27 1.89
C THR A 52 -8.20 -7.52 1.05
N HIS A 53 -7.19 -8.35 1.35
CA HIS A 53 -6.95 -9.61 0.63
C HIS A 53 -8.16 -10.54 0.77
N ASP A 54 -8.62 -10.75 2.01
CA ASP A 54 -9.74 -11.67 2.26
C ASP A 54 -11.02 -11.18 1.60
N MET A 55 -11.27 -9.88 1.64
CA MET A 55 -12.42 -9.29 0.95
C MET A 55 -12.38 -9.54 -0.56
N ILE A 56 -11.22 -9.41 -1.19
CA ILE A 56 -11.04 -9.71 -2.63
C ILE A 56 -11.18 -11.21 -2.91
N MET A 57 -10.68 -12.07 -2.01
CA MET A 57 -10.88 -13.51 -2.12
C MET A 57 -12.36 -13.87 -2.11
N ASP A 58 -13.16 -13.22 -1.27
CA ASP A 58 -14.59 -13.49 -1.11
C ASP A 58 -15.42 -12.89 -2.24
N THR A 59 -15.22 -11.61 -2.58
CA THR A 59 -16.11 -10.89 -3.50
C THR A 59 -15.61 -10.83 -4.93
N LYS A 60 -14.31 -11.07 -5.15
CA LYS A 60 -13.62 -10.93 -6.45
C LYS A 60 -13.55 -9.50 -6.99
N ASP A 61 -14.17 -8.53 -6.34
CA ASP A 61 -14.24 -7.15 -6.81
C ASP A 61 -13.27 -6.24 -6.04
N PHE A 62 -12.59 -5.37 -6.77
CA PHE A 62 -11.69 -4.37 -6.20
C PHE A 62 -11.61 -3.12 -7.06
N THR A 63 -11.04 -2.06 -6.49
CA THR A 63 -10.58 -0.87 -7.23
C THR A 63 -9.15 -0.54 -6.80
N VAL A 64 -8.28 -0.25 -7.77
CA VAL A 64 -6.96 0.34 -7.52
C VAL A 64 -6.99 1.81 -7.91
N SER A 65 -6.76 2.69 -6.94
CA SER A 65 -6.52 4.12 -7.19
C SER A 65 -5.01 4.37 -7.32
N VAL A 66 -4.59 4.96 -8.43
CA VAL A 66 -3.19 5.25 -8.74
C VAL A 66 -2.75 6.50 -7.99
N VAL A 67 -1.79 6.36 -7.08
CA VAL A 67 -1.28 7.47 -6.25
C VAL A 67 -0.53 8.44 -7.13
N SER A 68 -0.76 9.74 -6.95
CA SER A 68 -0.11 10.81 -7.71
C SER A 68 1.05 11.43 -6.94
N GLU A 69 1.92 12.15 -7.64
CA GLU A 69 3.00 12.94 -7.04
C GLU A 69 2.49 14.04 -6.07
N ALA A 70 1.20 14.38 -6.12
CA ALA A 70 0.57 15.32 -5.20
C ALA A 70 0.06 14.67 -3.89
N ALA A 71 0.28 13.36 -3.69
CA ALA A 71 -0.14 12.67 -2.48
C ALA A 71 0.65 13.14 -1.25
N ASP A 72 -0.06 13.33 -0.14
CA ASP A 72 0.56 13.57 1.17
C ASP A 72 0.87 12.25 1.88
N PHE A 73 1.76 12.30 2.88
CA PHE A 73 2.12 11.13 3.68
C PHE A 73 0.94 10.60 4.52
N GLU A 74 -0.07 11.45 4.81
CA GLU A 74 -1.25 11.04 5.56
C GLU A 74 -2.06 9.98 4.83
N LEU A 75 -2.11 10.01 3.49
CA LEU A 75 -2.72 8.93 2.70
C LEU A 75 -2.11 7.56 3.02
N PHE A 76 -0.78 7.51 3.16
CA PHE A 76 -0.04 6.29 3.47
C PHE A 76 -0.20 5.85 4.90
N LYS A 77 -0.24 6.78 5.86
CA LYS A 77 -0.56 6.45 7.25
C LYS A 77 -1.94 5.83 7.35
N HIS A 78 -2.92 6.46 6.71
CA HIS A 78 -4.33 6.07 6.79
C HIS A 78 -4.58 4.68 6.21
N PHE A 79 -4.07 4.41 4.99
CA PHE A 79 -4.31 3.14 4.32
C PHE A 79 -3.24 2.08 4.56
N GLY A 80 -2.01 2.46 4.89
CA GLY A 80 -0.87 1.56 5.01
C GLY A 80 -0.52 1.11 6.43
N PHE A 81 -0.84 1.89 7.48
CA PHE A 81 -0.33 1.63 8.84
C PHE A 81 -1.37 1.08 9.82
N CYS A 82 -2.64 1.07 9.45
CA CYS A 82 -3.72 0.52 10.26
C CYS A 82 -4.38 -0.68 9.56
N SER A 83 -4.83 -1.67 10.32
CA SER A 83 -5.62 -2.78 9.78
C SER A 83 -7.10 -2.41 9.68
N GLY A 84 -7.74 -2.76 8.55
CA GLY A 84 -9.18 -2.62 8.37
C GLY A 84 -10.02 -3.49 9.31
N ARG A 85 -9.39 -4.43 10.05
CA ARG A 85 -10.10 -5.24 11.07
C ARG A 85 -10.35 -4.45 12.35
N GLU A 86 -9.45 -3.52 12.67
CA GLU A 86 -9.46 -2.77 13.93
C GLU A 86 -10.08 -1.38 13.75
N MET A 87 -9.94 -0.81 12.56
CA MET A 87 -10.41 0.53 12.23
C MET A 87 -11.34 0.51 11.02
N ASP A 88 -12.37 1.36 11.06
CA ASP A 88 -13.09 1.74 9.85
C ASP A 88 -12.36 2.88 9.15
N LYS A 89 -11.64 2.55 8.08
CA LYS A 89 -10.83 3.51 7.33
C LYS A 89 -11.68 4.49 6.53
N PHE A 90 -12.96 4.20 6.27
CA PHE A 90 -13.79 5.07 5.44
C PHE A 90 -14.83 5.85 6.22
N LYS A 91 -14.96 5.62 7.53
CA LYS A 91 -15.89 6.36 8.41
C LYS A 91 -15.80 7.88 8.24
N ASP A 92 -14.58 8.43 8.28
CA ASP A 92 -14.34 9.87 8.20
C ASP A 92 -13.55 10.27 6.92
N PHE A 93 -13.29 9.31 6.03
CA PHE A 93 -12.57 9.54 4.78
C PHE A 93 -13.56 9.64 3.61
N THR A 94 -13.91 10.86 3.23
CA THR A 94 -15.00 11.14 2.25
C THR A 94 -14.52 11.44 0.83
N ALA A 95 -13.21 11.58 0.62
CA ALA A 95 -12.63 11.86 -0.69
C ALA A 95 -12.55 10.59 -1.56
N VAL A 96 -13.72 10.08 -1.93
CA VAL A 96 -13.93 8.82 -2.64
C VAL A 96 -15.07 8.92 -3.66
N GLU A 97 -15.06 8.05 -4.65
CA GLU A 97 -16.16 7.79 -5.58
C GLU A 97 -16.55 6.30 -5.50
N ARG A 98 -17.86 6.00 -5.43
CA ARG A 98 -18.36 4.61 -5.54
C ARG A 98 -18.32 4.18 -7.00
N THR A 99 -17.64 3.08 -7.30
CA THR A 99 -17.51 2.54 -8.65
C THR A 99 -18.68 1.60 -9.00
N ALA A 100 -18.80 1.25 -10.29
CA ALA A 100 -19.88 0.41 -10.78
C ALA A 100 -19.90 -1.02 -10.18
N ASN A 101 -18.74 -1.56 -9.80
CA ASN A 101 -18.61 -2.85 -9.11
C ASN A 101 -18.77 -2.74 -7.57
N GLY A 102 -19.22 -1.58 -7.07
CA GLY A 102 -19.56 -1.41 -5.66
C GLY A 102 -18.38 -1.12 -4.73
N THR A 103 -17.15 -1.04 -5.24
CA THR A 103 -15.95 -0.67 -4.46
C THR A 103 -15.70 0.85 -4.46
N LEU A 104 -14.73 1.33 -3.70
CA LEU A 104 -14.43 2.76 -3.60
C LEU A 104 -13.17 3.13 -4.37
N ALA A 105 -13.26 4.06 -5.31
CA ALA A 105 -12.10 4.78 -5.80
C ALA A 105 -11.73 5.88 -4.80
N VAL A 106 -10.53 5.86 -4.24
CA VAL A 106 -9.97 7.02 -3.53
C VAL A 106 -9.65 8.11 -4.57
N THR A 107 -10.04 9.35 -4.29
CA THR A 107 -9.80 10.51 -5.18
C THR A 107 -8.79 11.51 -4.63
N LYS A 108 -8.60 11.56 -3.30
CA LYS A 108 -7.54 12.38 -2.68
C LYS A 108 -6.16 11.75 -2.93
N GLY A 109 -5.23 12.55 -3.48
CA GLY A 109 -3.83 12.12 -3.68
C GLY A 109 -3.64 11.10 -4.79
N THR A 110 -4.62 10.95 -5.69
CA THR A 110 -4.62 9.96 -6.78
C THR A 110 -4.93 10.63 -8.11
N ASN A 111 -4.45 10.08 -9.22
CA ASN A 111 -4.66 10.65 -10.56
C ASN A 111 -5.56 9.80 -11.47
N ALA A 112 -5.81 8.54 -11.14
CA ALA A 112 -6.70 7.65 -11.87
C ALA A 112 -7.19 6.52 -10.95
N TYR A 113 -8.23 5.81 -11.37
CA TYR A 113 -8.59 4.53 -10.79
C TYR A 113 -8.90 3.48 -11.86
N ILE A 114 -8.74 2.21 -11.50
CA ILE A 114 -9.06 1.04 -12.31
C ILE A 114 -9.82 0.05 -11.42
N SER A 115 -11.03 -0.31 -11.81
CA SER A 115 -11.84 -1.33 -11.14
C SER A 115 -11.67 -2.65 -11.87
N GLY A 116 -11.53 -3.73 -11.10
CA GLY A 116 -11.30 -5.06 -11.64
C GLY A 116 -12.14 -6.13 -10.98
N ARG A 117 -12.32 -7.23 -11.71
CA ARG A 117 -12.92 -8.47 -11.22
C ARG A 117 -11.95 -9.62 -11.39
N VAL A 118 -11.62 -10.28 -10.29
CA VAL A 118 -10.67 -11.40 -10.24
C VAL A 118 -11.19 -12.57 -11.06
N THR A 119 -10.36 -13.06 -11.97
CA THR A 119 -10.60 -14.25 -12.79
C THR A 119 -9.77 -15.44 -12.32
N GLN A 120 -8.56 -15.20 -11.80
CA GLN A 120 -7.68 -16.24 -11.25
C GLN A 120 -6.94 -15.74 -10.01
N ALA A 121 -6.61 -16.66 -9.11
CA ALA A 121 -5.83 -16.38 -7.91
C ALA A 121 -4.79 -17.48 -7.71
N TRP A 122 -3.53 -17.09 -7.53
CA TRP A 122 -2.42 -18.02 -7.29
C TRP A 122 -1.81 -17.77 -5.92
N ASP A 123 -1.73 -18.83 -5.12
CA ASP A 123 -1.00 -18.83 -3.86
C ASP A 123 0.51 -18.80 -4.14
N VAL A 124 1.20 -17.78 -3.63
CA VAL A 124 2.65 -17.63 -3.76
C VAL A 124 3.34 -17.46 -2.39
N GLY A 125 2.78 -18.11 -1.36
CA GLY A 125 3.31 -18.09 0.00
C GLY A 125 2.67 -17.01 0.86
N SER A 126 3.38 -15.92 1.14
CA SER A 126 2.89 -14.83 2.00
C SER A 126 1.85 -13.93 1.29
N HIS A 127 1.79 -14.01 -0.03
CA HIS A 127 0.88 -13.23 -0.87
C HIS A 127 0.04 -14.15 -1.75
N THR A 128 -1.05 -13.59 -2.27
CA THR A 128 -1.80 -14.14 -3.39
C THR A 128 -1.63 -13.19 -4.58
N ILE A 129 -1.34 -13.74 -5.76
CA ILE A 129 -1.40 -12.98 -7.01
C ILE A 129 -2.80 -13.16 -7.59
N PHE A 130 -3.49 -12.06 -7.87
CA PHE A 130 -4.76 -12.07 -8.57
C PHE A 130 -4.56 -11.61 -10.01
N LEU A 131 -5.11 -12.35 -10.97
CA LEU A 131 -5.40 -11.86 -12.33
C LEU A 131 -6.84 -11.38 -12.38
N ALA A 132 -7.07 -10.24 -13.00
CA ALA A 132 -8.39 -9.64 -13.06
C ALA A 132 -8.67 -8.97 -14.39
N ASP A 133 -9.92 -9.09 -14.85
CA ASP A 133 -10.44 -8.30 -15.96
C ASP A 133 -10.70 -6.88 -15.48
N VAL A 134 -10.32 -5.89 -16.30
CA VAL A 134 -10.65 -4.48 -16.07
C VAL A 134 -12.09 -4.23 -16.48
N VAL A 135 -12.91 -3.75 -15.55
CA VAL A 135 -14.36 -3.53 -15.76
C VAL A 135 -14.76 -2.06 -15.81
N ASP A 136 -13.97 -1.16 -15.23
CA ASP A 136 -14.16 0.29 -15.28
C ASP A 136 -12.84 1.01 -15.01
N SER A 137 -12.65 2.20 -15.56
CA SER A 137 -11.48 3.03 -15.27
C SER A 137 -11.75 4.50 -15.58
N LYS A 138 -11.09 5.40 -14.84
CA LYS A 138 -11.24 6.85 -15.02
C LYS A 138 -9.95 7.59 -14.67
N ILE A 139 -9.65 8.61 -15.46
CA ILE A 139 -8.60 9.60 -15.15
C ILE A 139 -9.25 10.72 -14.31
N LEU A 140 -8.64 11.02 -13.16
CA LEU A 140 -9.08 12.03 -12.20
C LEU A 140 -8.30 13.33 -12.34
N SER A 141 -7.01 13.26 -12.71
CA SER A 141 -6.17 14.45 -12.93
C SER A 141 -5.01 14.16 -13.87
N ALA A 142 -4.39 15.22 -14.39
CA ALA A 142 -3.17 15.14 -15.20
C ALA A 142 -1.87 15.09 -14.37
N VAL A 143 -1.94 15.12 -13.03
CA VAL A 143 -0.76 15.01 -12.16
C VAL A 143 -0.13 13.64 -12.38
N LYS A 144 1.21 13.58 -12.47
CA LYS A 144 1.94 12.32 -12.68
C LYS A 144 1.75 11.34 -11.54
N SER A 145 1.90 10.05 -11.84
CA SER A 145 1.82 8.98 -10.85
C SER A 145 3.07 8.95 -9.99
N ALA A 146 2.91 8.78 -8.68
CA ALA A 146 4.02 8.56 -7.77
C ALA A 146 4.61 7.17 -8.00
N THR A 147 5.92 7.10 -8.26
CA THR A 147 6.66 5.84 -8.21
C THR A 147 7.06 5.54 -6.76
N TYR A 148 7.43 4.29 -6.50
CA TYR A 148 7.99 3.91 -5.19
C TYR A 148 9.26 4.71 -4.85
N GLY A 149 10.12 4.98 -5.85
CA GLY A 149 11.28 5.85 -5.69
C GLY A 149 10.89 7.29 -5.33
N TYR A 150 9.90 7.87 -6.04
CA TYR A 150 9.38 9.20 -5.72
C TYR A 150 8.85 9.28 -4.29
N TYR A 151 8.13 8.25 -3.84
CA TYR A 151 7.67 8.17 -2.46
C TYR A 151 8.82 8.20 -1.45
N GLN A 152 9.88 7.41 -1.67
CA GLN A 152 11.03 7.38 -0.76
C GLN A 152 11.76 8.72 -0.68
N GLU A 153 11.85 9.45 -1.80
CA GLU A 153 12.61 10.69 -1.89
C GLU A 153 11.83 11.93 -1.45
N GLN A 154 10.54 12.00 -1.78
CA GLN A 154 9.74 13.23 -1.73
C GLN A 154 8.55 13.17 -0.77
N ILE A 155 7.91 12.00 -0.60
CA ILE A 155 6.68 11.89 0.20
C ILE A 155 6.98 11.39 1.62
N LYS A 156 7.83 10.37 1.75
CA LYS A 156 8.21 9.79 3.04
C LYS A 156 8.93 10.87 3.85
N PRO A 157 8.46 11.21 5.07
CA PRO A 157 9.11 12.21 5.89
C PRO A 157 10.57 11.86 6.12
N ARG A 158 11.45 12.83 5.91
CA ARG A 158 12.86 12.65 6.26
C ARG A 158 12.96 12.53 7.77
N PRO A 159 13.81 11.63 8.27
CA PRO A 159 13.95 11.51 9.70
C PRO A 159 14.47 12.80 10.32
N GLN A 160 13.83 13.24 11.41
CA GLN A 160 14.30 14.39 12.17
C GLN A 160 15.53 14.00 12.99
N ALA A 161 16.38 14.97 13.30
CA ALA A 161 17.51 14.75 14.18
C ALA A 161 17.03 14.25 15.54
N THR A 162 17.57 13.11 15.97
CA THR A 162 17.31 12.51 17.27
C THR A 162 17.64 13.52 18.38
N ALA A 163 16.76 13.66 19.36
CA ALA A 163 17.09 14.43 20.57
C ALA A 163 18.31 13.79 21.25
N LYS A 164 19.30 14.62 21.62
CA LYS A 164 20.54 14.17 22.25
C LYS A 164 20.25 13.23 23.43
N GLY A 165 20.89 12.06 23.42
CA GLY A 165 20.86 11.11 24.54
C GLY A 165 19.81 9.99 24.47
N LYS A 166 19.03 9.89 23.38
CA LYS A 166 18.11 8.76 23.16
C LYS A 166 18.66 7.80 22.10
N THR A 167 18.62 6.50 22.39
CA THR A 167 18.85 5.46 21.38
C THR A 167 17.55 5.22 20.62
N ILE A 168 17.56 5.44 19.31
CA ILE A 168 16.45 5.11 18.43
C ILE A 168 16.86 3.99 17.49
N TRP A 169 15.97 3.02 17.30
CA TRP A 169 16.05 2.02 16.25
C TRP A 169 15.05 2.39 15.16
N ARG A 170 15.53 2.65 13.95
CA ARG A 170 14.70 3.06 12.82
C ARG A 170 14.55 1.93 11.82
N CYS A 171 13.31 1.61 11.45
CA CYS A 171 13.04 0.68 10.37
C CYS A 171 13.46 1.30 9.03
N THR A 172 14.40 0.67 8.33
CA THR A 172 14.92 1.14 7.03
C THR A 172 13.85 1.09 5.93
N VAL A 173 12.86 0.20 6.06
CA VAL A 173 11.75 0.06 5.11
C VAL A 173 10.74 1.21 5.24
N CYS A 174 10.11 1.38 6.42
CA CYS A 174 9.00 2.33 6.58
C CYS A 174 9.34 3.58 7.40
N GLY A 175 10.50 3.63 8.06
CA GLY A 175 10.92 4.76 8.90
C GLY A 175 10.31 4.76 10.31
N TYR A 176 9.65 3.68 10.75
CA TYR A 176 9.17 3.56 12.13
C TYR A 176 10.34 3.67 13.11
N GLU A 177 10.17 4.42 14.19
CA GLU A 177 11.18 4.60 15.22
C GLU A 177 10.73 3.93 16.52
N TYR A 178 11.58 3.04 17.02
CA TYR A 178 11.49 2.45 18.36
C TYR A 178 12.52 3.12 19.26
N GLU A 179 12.07 3.68 20.37
CA GLU A 179 12.97 4.25 21.39
C GLU A 179 13.31 3.16 22.42
N GLY A 180 14.60 2.83 22.54
CA GLY A 180 15.09 1.84 23.48
C GLY A 180 16.56 1.53 23.26
N GLU A 181 17.27 1.10 24.31
CA GLU A 181 18.71 0.79 24.21
C GLU A 181 19.00 -0.35 23.24
N GLU A 182 18.14 -1.37 23.26
CA GLU A 182 18.20 -2.55 22.40
C GLU A 182 16.83 -2.83 21.77
N LEU A 183 16.85 -3.36 20.54
CA LEU A 183 15.65 -3.86 19.89
C LEU A 183 15.33 -5.25 20.47
N PRO A 184 14.10 -5.52 20.94
CA PRO A 184 13.74 -6.84 21.47
C PRO A 184 14.02 -7.98 20.49
N GLU A 185 14.37 -9.15 21.00
CA GLU A 185 14.55 -10.34 20.16
C GLU A 185 13.24 -10.66 19.41
N GLY A 186 13.34 -10.90 18.09
CA GLY A 186 12.17 -11.16 17.25
C GLY A 186 11.27 -9.95 17.04
N TYR A 187 11.73 -8.72 17.30
CA TYR A 187 10.91 -7.52 17.09
C TYR A 187 10.40 -7.43 15.65
N ILE A 188 9.11 -7.12 15.51
CA ILE A 188 8.44 -6.92 14.23
C ILE A 188 7.97 -5.48 14.18
N CYS A 189 8.34 -4.76 13.13
CA CYS A 189 7.92 -3.39 12.90
C CYS A 189 6.38 -3.30 12.97
N PRO A 190 5.80 -2.49 13.86
CA PRO A 190 4.35 -2.42 14.00
C PRO A 190 3.68 -1.85 12.75
N LEU A 191 4.40 -1.06 11.93
CA LEU A 191 3.89 -0.42 10.73
C LEU A 191 3.97 -1.33 9.49
N CYS A 192 5.17 -1.82 9.11
CA CYS A 192 5.35 -2.59 7.88
C CYS A 192 5.48 -4.10 8.08
N LYS A 193 5.49 -4.58 9.33
CA LYS A 193 5.62 -6.01 9.68
C LYS A 193 6.95 -6.68 9.26
N HIS A 194 7.95 -5.90 8.85
CA HIS A 194 9.32 -6.38 8.66
C HIS A 194 10.00 -6.67 10.00
N GLY A 195 10.91 -7.63 10.01
CA GLY A 195 11.60 -8.07 11.22
C GLY A 195 12.75 -7.14 11.64
N ALA A 196 13.34 -7.47 12.80
CA ALA A 196 14.47 -6.77 13.40
C ALA A 196 15.66 -6.50 12.46
N ALA A 197 15.88 -7.37 11.46
CA ALA A 197 16.96 -7.22 10.47
C ALA A 197 16.83 -5.94 9.62
N ASP A 198 15.61 -5.40 9.50
CA ASP A 198 15.33 -4.16 8.77
C ASP A 198 15.35 -2.93 9.68
N PHE A 199 15.97 -3.00 10.87
CA PHE A 199 16.18 -1.86 11.76
C PHE A 199 17.66 -1.46 11.83
N GLU A 200 17.91 -0.16 11.79
CA GLU A 200 19.22 0.43 12.01
C GLU A 200 19.21 1.27 13.30
N LYS A 201 20.32 1.22 14.05
CA LYS A 201 20.50 2.06 15.23
C LYS A 201 20.86 3.48 14.81
N VAL A 202 20.09 4.46 15.26
CA VAL A 202 20.26 5.89 15.02
C VAL A 202 20.62 6.54 16.36
N THR A 203 21.86 7.01 16.48
CA THR A 203 22.34 7.77 17.65
C THR A 203 22.37 9.27 17.33
N GLY A 204 21.75 10.10 18.17
CA GLY A 204 21.83 11.57 18.11
C GLY A 204 22.69 12.17 19.21
#